data_AF-A0AAV5UA17-F1
#
_entry.id   AF-A0AAV5UA17-F1
#
_cell.length_a   1.000
_cell.length_b   1.000
_cell.length_c   1.000
_cell.angle_alpha   90.00
_cell.angle_beta   90.00
_cell.angle_gamma   90.00
#
_symmetry.space_group_name_H-M   'P 1'
#
loop_
_entity.id
_entity.type
_entity.pdbx_description
1 polymer ?
#
loop_
_entity_poly.entity_id
_entity_poly.type
_entity_poly.pdbx_seq_one_letter_code
_entity_poly.pdbx_strand_id
1 'polypeptide(L)'
;IQFPPNFFNGTIGYSRLNNYTFDYDFPATRNLHLIDDVIRNKTNSVLGVISNCNSDSGRESIIDRLQKHINLTLRGSCYHKRISNEDLEMLIKSHRFILALENKECPEYVTEKAYRYKNLIVPIVLNRRFVGDSLPSDAFIAIDDYKQTSDLVNYLKILQSNDDEYKK
;
A
#
# COMPACT_ATOMS: atom_id res chain seq x y z
N ILE A 1 26.08 1.59 31.90
CA ILE A 1 25.00 0.86 32.60
C ILE A 1 24.96 -0.54 32.00
N GLN A 2 25.22 -1.57 32.80
CA GLN A 2 25.30 -2.96 32.33
C GLN A 2 23.97 -3.63 32.68
N PHE A 3 23.23 -4.09 31.68
CA PHE A 3 21.93 -4.72 31.88
C PHE A 3 22.11 -6.18 32.34
N PRO A 4 21.26 -6.69 33.26
CA PRO A 4 21.38 -8.04 33.81
C PRO A 4 21.09 -9.14 32.77
N PRO A 5 21.64 -10.35 32.96
CA PRO A 5 21.32 -11.50 32.13
C PRO A 5 19.85 -11.87 32.37
N ASN A 6 19.03 -11.81 31.31
CA ASN A 6 17.55 -11.97 31.29
C ASN A 6 16.72 -10.67 31.28
N PHE A 7 17.29 -9.52 30.92
CA PHE A 7 16.49 -8.35 30.56
C PHE A 7 15.75 -8.60 29.23
N PHE A 8 14.43 -8.78 29.28
CA PHE A 8 13.57 -8.85 28.09
C PHE A 8 13.54 -7.48 27.41
N ASN A 9 14.40 -7.25 26.40
CA ASN A 9 14.36 -6.06 25.55
C ASN A 9 13.42 -6.25 24.35
N GLY A 10 12.21 -6.75 24.59
CA GLY A 10 11.19 -6.95 23.56
C GLY A 10 10.07 -5.95 23.70
N THR A 11 10.28 -4.71 23.26
CA THR A 11 9.17 -3.75 23.15
C THR A 11 8.53 -3.97 21.79
N ILE A 12 7.39 -4.67 21.69
CA ILE A 12 6.64 -4.76 20.43
C ILE A 12 6.21 -3.33 20.06
N GLY A 13 6.91 -2.77 19.09
CA GLY A 13 6.68 -1.44 18.54
C GLY A 13 6.90 -1.48 17.03
N TYR A 14 6.22 -0.63 16.30
CA TYR A 14 6.31 -0.56 14.84
C TYR A 14 7.61 0.10 14.34
N SER A 15 8.67 0.12 15.17
CA SER A 15 9.98 0.69 14.86
C SER A 15 10.92 -0.42 14.36
N ARG A 16 11.79 -0.09 13.39
CA ARG A 16 12.84 -0.98 12.85
C ARG A 16 13.86 -1.45 13.90
N LEU A 17 13.85 -0.87 15.10
CA LEU A 17 14.67 -1.35 16.23
C LEU A 17 14.20 -2.69 16.79
N ASN A 18 13.07 -3.21 16.32
CA ASN A 18 12.61 -4.54 16.69
C ASN A 18 13.13 -5.60 15.70
N ASN A 19 13.87 -6.56 16.25
CA ASN A 19 14.59 -7.63 15.56
C ASN A 19 13.72 -8.67 14.81
N TYR A 20 12.48 -8.34 14.46
CA TYR A 20 11.57 -9.22 13.73
C TYR A 20 11.21 -8.59 12.39
N THR A 21 12.01 -8.87 11.36
CA THR A 21 11.62 -8.68 9.97
C THR A 21 10.64 -9.78 9.58
N PHE A 22 9.39 -9.43 9.25
CA PHE A 22 8.43 -10.36 8.68
C PHE A 22 8.80 -10.65 7.22
N ASP A 23 9.60 -11.70 7.03
CA ASP A 23 9.98 -12.18 5.71
C ASP A 23 8.84 -13.00 5.12
N TYR A 24 7.94 -12.34 4.38
CA TYR A 24 6.96 -13.02 3.54
C TYR A 24 7.65 -13.43 2.23
N ASP A 25 8.41 -14.53 2.31
CA ASP A 25 8.99 -15.22 1.17
C ASP A 25 7.90 -16.01 0.42
N PHE A 26 7.82 -15.83 -0.91
CA PHE A 26 7.03 -16.68 -1.79
C PHE A 26 7.89 -17.16 -2.99
N PRO A 27 7.68 -18.38 -3.49
CA PRO A 27 8.60 -19.01 -4.44
C PRO A 27 8.59 -18.32 -5.81
N ALA A 28 9.79 -18.18 -6.39
CA ALA A 28 10.10 -17.45 -7.61
C ALA A 28 9.48 -17.98 -8.94
N THR A 29 8.48 -18.86 -8.89
CA THR A 29 7.84 -19.39 -10.10
C THR A 29 6.62 -18.55 -10.47
N ARG A 30 6.83 -17.44 -11.20
CA ARG A 30 5.78 -16.66 -11.86
C ARG A 30 5.14 -17.50 -12.98
N ASN A 31 3.96 -18.08 -12.73
CA ASN A 31 3.17 -18.67 -13.81
C ASN A 31 2.42 -17.54 -14.53
N LEU A 32 2.85 -17.20 -15.75
CA LEU A 32 2.34 -16.06 -16.51
C LEU A 32 0.82 -16.12 -16.76
N HIS A 33 0.27 -17.31 -17.00
CA HIS A 33 -1.17 -17.49 -17.20
C HIS A 33 -1.99 -17.13 -15.96
N LEU A 34 -1.49 -17.46 -14.76
CA LEU A 34 -2.15 -17.09 -13.50
C LEU A 34 -2.12 -15.57 -13.27
N ILE A 35 -1.07 -14.89 -13.73
CA ILE A 35 -0.94 -13.43 -13.60
C ILE A 35 -1.94 -12.72 -14.52
N ASP A 36 -2.08 -13.19 -15.76
CA ASP A 36 -3.07 -12.64 -16.69
C ASP A 36 -4.50 -12.83 -16.17
N ASP A 37 -4.82 -13.98 -15.60
CA ASP A 37 -6.12 -14.23 -14.94
C ASP A 37 -6.38 -13.26 -13.77
N VAL A 38 -5.36 -13.04 -12.93
CA VAL A 38 -5.45 -12.11 -11.81
C VAL A 38 -5.67 -10.68 -12.31
N ILE A 39 -4.96 -10.26 -13.36
CA ILE A 39 -5.07 -8.90 -13.92
C ILE A 39 -6.42 -8.68 -14.61
N ARG A 40 -6.93 -9.69 -15.33
CA ARG A 40 -8.26 -9.62 -15.95
C ARG A 40 -9.38 -9.38 -14.94
N ASN A 41 -9.21 -9.86 -13.71
CA ASN A 41 -10.17 -9.62 -12.62
C ASN A 41 -10.06 -8.22 -12.00
N LYS A 42 -9.00 -7.45 -12.30
CA LYS A 42 -8.76 -6.10 -11.78
C LYS A 42 -9.47 -5.03 -12.62
N THR A 43 -10.77 -4.94 -12.43
CA THR A 43 -11.66 -3.99 -13.13
C THR A 43 -11.76 -2.63 -12.44
N ASN A 44 -11.40 -2.53 -11.16
CA ASN A 44 -11.46 -1.29 -10.40
C ASN A 44 -10.09 -0.60 -10.27
N SER A 45 -10.12 0.72 -10.08
CA SER A 45 -8.91 1.56 -10.05
C SER A 45 -8.20 1.50 -8.69
N VAL A 46 -8.59 2.37 -7.75
CA VAL A 46 -7.89 2.57 -6.48
C VAL A 46 -8.79 2.17 -5.31
N LEU A 47 -8.27 1.34 -4.41
CA LEU A 47 -8.88 0.96 -3.14
C LEU A 47 -8.26 1.75 -1.99
N GLY A 48 -9.07 2.31 -1.10
CA GLY A 48 -8.61 2.89 0.17
C GLY A 48 -9.37 2.30 1.36
N VAL A 49 -8.63 1.73 2.32
CA VAL A 49 -9.21 1.13 3.55
C VAL A 49 -8.68 1.90 4.76
N ILE A 50 -9.48 2.85 5.26
CA ILE A 50 -9.05 3.82 6.27
C ILE A 50 -9.97 3.75 7.48
N SER A 51 -9.39 3.36 8.62
CA SER A 51 -10.12 3.19 9.88
C SER A 51 -9.61 4.04 11.04
N ASN A 52 -8.47 4.72 10.86
CA ASN A 52 -7.97 5.73 11.79
C ASN A 52 -8.21 7.10 11.12
N CYS A 53 -8.89 8.03 11.77
CA CYS A 53 -9.31 9.28 11.16
C CYS A 53 -8.57 10.44 11.81
N ASN A 54 -8.47 11.58 11.12
CA ASN A 54 -7.73 12.76 11.57
C ASN A 54 -6.24 12.45 11.73
N SER A 55 -5.64 11.94 10.66
CA SER A 55 -4.24 11.59 10.65
C SER A 55 -3.33 12.85 10.62
N ASP A 56 -2.18 12.77 11.29
CA ASP A 56 -1.17 13.83 11.24
C ASP A 56 -0.42 13.86 9.89
N SER A 57 -0.62 12.83 9.06
CA SER A 57 0.03 12.70 7.74
C SER A 57 -0.57 13.57 6.64
N GLY A 58 -1.77 14.14 6.86
CA GLY A 58 -2.51 14.84 5.82
C GLY A 58 -3.07 13.95 4.71
N ARG A 59 -3.05 12.61 4.87
CA ARG A 59 -3.57 11.68 3.86
C ARG A 59 -5.02 11.94 3.47
N GLU A 60 -5.85 12.45 4.38
CA GLU A 60 -7.25 12.77 4.11
C GLU A 60 -7.35 13.81 3.00
N SER A 61 -6.51 14.85 3.03
CA SER A 61 -6.42 15.86 1.97
C SER A 61 -5.95 15.28 0.63
N ILE A 62 -5.06 14.29 0.66
CA ILE A 62 -4.59 13.60 -0.54
C ILE A 62 -5.71 12.77 -1.15
N ILE A 63 -6.41 11.97 -0.34
CA ILE A 63 -7.57 11.19 -0.76
C ILE A 63 -8.63 12.11 -1.36
N ASP A 64 -8.89 13.26 -0.73
CA ASP A 64 -9.88 14.23 -1.19
C ASP A 64 -9.53 14.85 -2.54
N ARG A 65 -8.24 15.03 -2.84
CA ARG A 65 -7.79 15.48 -4.15
C ARG A 65 -7.87 14.37 -5.18
N LEU A 66 -7.45 13.15 -4.83
CA LEU A 66 -7.47 12.00 -5.74
C LEU A 66 -8.89 11.62 -6.18
N GLN A 67 -9.85 11.56 -5.25
CA GLN A 67 -11.23 11.17 -5.55
C GLN A 67 -11.93 12.07 -6.58
N LYS A 68 -11.43 13.29 -6.80
CA LYS A 68 -11.96 14.22 -7.82
C LYS A 68 -11.53 13.87 -9.24
N HIS A 69 -10.46 13.07 -9.40
CA HIS A 69 -9.80 12.85 -10.68
C HIS A 69 -9.72 11.38 -11.10
N ILE A 70 -9.90 10.45 -10.16
CA ILE A 70 -9.87 9.00 -10.40
C ILE A 70 -10.88 8.28 -9.49
N ASN A 71 -11.38 7.13 -9.93
CA ASN A 71 -12.36 6.34 -9.19
C ASN A 71 -11.71 5.71 -7.94
N LEU A 72 -12.19 6.08 -6.75
CA LEU A 72 -11.72 5.58 -5.47
C LEU A 72 -12.81 4.77 -4.76
N THR A 73 -12.55 3.49 -4.52
CA THR A 73 -13.35 2.68 -3.61
C THR A 73 -12.86 2.90 -2.19
N LEU A 74 -13.63 3.66 -1.39
CA LEU A 74 -13.30 3.93 0.00
C LEU A 74 -14.10 3.02 0.97
N ARG A 75 -13.39 2.45 1.93
CA ARG A 75 -13.88 1.54 2.98
C ARG A 75 -13.18 1.84 4.32
N GLY A 76 -13.67 1.23 5.39
CA GLY A 76 -13.18 1.41 6.76
C GLY A 76 -14.05 2.35 7.61
N SER A 77 -13.67 2.47 8.89
CA SER A 77 -14.46 3.21 9.87
C SER A 77 -14.61 4.70 9.54
N CYS A 78 -13.61 5.34 8.92
CA CYS A 78 -13.69 6.76 8.55
C CYS A 78 -14.70 7.06 7.45
N TYR A 79 -15.14 6.03 6.73
CA TYR A 79 -16.14 6.13 5.66
C TYR A 79 -17.45 5.43 6.01
N HIS A 80 -17.66 5.05 7.29
CA HIS A 80 -18.83 4.32 7.76
C HIS A 80 -19.11 3.02 6.97
N LYS A 81 -18.06 2.42 6.42
CA LYS A 81 -18.13 1.22 5.57
C LYS A 81 -17.12 0.19 6.07
N ARG A 82 -17.32 -0.28 7.30
CA ARG A 82 -16.52 -1.38 7.87
C ARG A 82 -16.59 -2.59 6.94
N ILE A 83 -15.51 -3.35 6.91
CA ILE A 83 -15.31 -4.44 5.96
C ILE A 83 -14.77 -5.67 6.70
N SER A 84 -15.23 -6.85 6.33
CA SER A 84 -14.66 -8.11 6.82
C SER A 84 -13.32 -8.41 6.14
N ASN A 85 -12.60 -9.43 6.62
CA ASN A 85 -11.36 -9.83 5.98
C ASN A 85 -11.64 -10.46 4.60
N GLU A 86 -12.71 -11.24 4.48
CA GLU A 86 -13.12 -11.89 3.24
C GLU A 86 -13.48 -10.87 2.15
N ASP A 87 -14.24 -9.83 2.53
CA ASP A 87 -14.58 -8.74 1.63
C ASP A 87 -13.33 -7.93 1.22
N LEU A 88 -12.38 -7.73 2.13
CA LEU A 88 -11.12 -7.06 1.84
C LEU A 88 -10.31 -7.83 0.79
N GLU A 89 -10.21 -9.16 0.92
CA GLU A 89 -9.54 -9.99 -0.08
C GLU A 89 -10.20 -9.89 -1.47
N MET A 90 -11.53 -9.87 -1.53
CA MET A 90 -12.25 -9.67 -2.78
C MET A 90 -11.99 -8.29 -3.41
N LEU A 91 -11.90 -7.23 -2.59
CA LEU A 91 -11.54 -5.91 -3.08
C LEU A 91 -10.09 -5.87 -3.59
N ILE A 92 -9.15 -6.49 -2.90
CA ILE A 92 -7.75 -6.57 -3.33
C ILE A 92 -7.62 -7.31 -4.67
N LYS A 93 -8.36 -8.41 -4.86
CA LYS A 93 -8.37 -9.15 -6.13
C LYS A 93 -8.96 -8.33 -7.29
N SER A 94 -9.92 -7.45 -7.01
CA SER A 94 -10.63 -6.66 -8.03
C SER A 94 -10.08 -5.26 -8.32
N HIS A 95 -9.10 -4.78 -7.55
CA HIS A 95 -8.49 -3.45 -7.72
C HIS A 95 -7.04 -3.54 -8.20
N ARG A 96 -6.62 -2.53 -8.98
CA ARG A 96 -5.23 -2.40 -9.43
C ARG A 96 -4.32 -1.79 -8.38
N PHE A 97 -4.85 -0.82 -7.63
CA PHE A 97 -4.05 -0.08 -6.66
C PHE A 97 -4.68 -0.07 -5.29
N ILE A 98 -3.85 -0.04 -4.24
CA ILE A 98 -4.28 0.19 -2.87
C ILE A 98 -3.55 1.40 -2.27
N LEU A 99 -4.30 2.26 -1.59
CA LEU A 99 -3.77 3.38 -0.83
C LEU A 99 -3.14 2.85 0.47
N ALA A 100 -1.81 2.70 0.46
CA ALA A 100 -0.99 2.40 1.63
C ALA A 100 -0.54 3.70 2.30
N LEU A 101 -1.50 4.60 2.58
CA LEU A 101 -1.22 5.91 3.16
C LEU A 101 -1.15 5.81 4.69
N GLU A 102 0.00 6.17 5.21
CA GLU A 102 0.30 6.04 6.63
C GLU A 102 -0.46 7.04 7.48
N ASN A 103 -0.70 6.70 8.76
CA ASN A 103 -1.39 7.61 9.67
C ASN A 103 -0.50 8.77 10.12
N LYS A 104 0.84 8.61 10.02
CA LYS A 104 1.85 9.61 10.35
C LYS A 104 2.97 9.54 9.32
N GLU A 105 3.52 10.69 8.95
CA GLU A 105 4.73 10.74 8.14
C GLU A 105 5.95 10.49 9.03
N CYS A 106 6.34 9.23 9.15
CA CYS A 106 7.54 8.86 9.90
C CYS A 106 8.49 8.08 8.98
N PRO A 107 9.78 8.46 8.93
CA PRO A 107 10.81 7.57 8.41
C PRO A 107 10.65 6.22 9.12
N GLU A 108 10.72 5.12 8.38
CA GLU A 108 10.58 3.74 8.88
C GLU A 108 9.16 3.23 9.18
N TYR A 109 8.13 4.09 9.10
CA TYR A 109 6.74 3.69 9.34
C TYR A 109 6.06 3.24 8.05
N VAL A 110 6.63 2.27 7.34
CA VAL A 110 5.96 1.60 6.23
C VAL A 110 5.26 0.40 6.83
N THR A 111 3.95 0.46 6.93
CA THR A 111 3.18 -0.56 7.64
C THR A 111 3.03 -1.84 6.84
N GLU A 112 2.53 -2.88 7.53
CA GLU A 112 1.96 -4.09 6.95
C GLU A 112 1.09 -3.81 5.71
N LYS A 113 0.46 -2.64 5.57
CA LYS A 113 -0.41 -2.32 4.43
C LYS A 113 0.30 -2.42 3.07
N ALA A 114 1.57 -2.00 2.99
CA ALA A 114 2.35 -2.10 1.76
C ALA A 114 2.85 -3.54 1.54
N TYR A 115 3.33 -4.21 2.58
CA TYR A 115 3.93 -5.55 2.46
C TYR A 115 2.92 -6.68 2.32
N ARG A 116 1.82 -6.63 3.07
CA ARG A 116 0.84 -7.71 3.20
C ARG A 116 0.23 -8.09 1.87
N TYR A 117 0.15 -7.15 0.94
CA TYR A 117 -0.47 -7.36 -0.37
C TYR A 117 0.44 -7.00 -1.55
N LYS A 118 1.75 -6.84 -1.32
CA LYS A 118 2.75 -6.45 -2.35
C LYS A 118 2.73 -7.33 -3.61
N ASN A 119 2.32 -8.59 -3.46
CA ASN A 119 2.26 -9.57 -4.56
C ASN A 119 0.89 -9.65 -5.25
N LEU A 120 -0.12 -8.95 -4.73
CA LEU A 120 -1.52 -9.07 -5.20
C LEU A 120 -2.10 -7.75 -5.72
N ILE A 121 -1.59 -6.61 -5.27
CA ILE A 121 -2.09 -5.28 -5.64
C ILE A 121 -0.96 -4.26 -5.48
N VAL A 122 -0.91 -3.27 -6.37
CA VAL A 122 0.19 -2.28 -6.35
C VAL A 122 -0.08 -1.22 -5.27
N PRO A 123 0.80 -1.05 -4.27
CA PRO A 123 0.61 -0.04 -3.24
C PRO A 123 0.97 1.35 -3.77
N ILE A 124 0.13 2.33 -3.42
CA ILE A 124 0.39 3.76 -3.56
C ILE A 124 0.75 4.31 -2.17
N VAL A 125 1.95 4.85 -2.03
CA VAL A 125 2.51 5.35 -0.77
C VAL A 125 2.66 6.87 -0.78
N LEU A 126 2.77 7.47 0.40
CA LEU A 126 2.96 8.93 0.54
C LEU A 126 4.33 9.40 0.03
N ASN A 127 5.39 8.74 0.49
CA ASN A 127 6.76 9.20 0.23
C ASN A 127 7.71 8.04 -0.06
N ARG A 128 8.43 8.12 -1.18
CA ARG A 128 9.38 7.10 -1.63
C ARG A 128 10.48 6.84 -0.61
N ARG A 129 11.02 7.91 0.01
CA ARG A 129 12.13 7.80 0.97
C ARG A 129 11.74 7.04 2.24
N PHE A 130 10.46 7.03 2.58
CA PHE A 130 9.98 6.32 3.76
C PHE A 130 9.86 4.82 3.51
N VAL A 131 9.60 4.41 2.25
CA VAL A 131 9.69 3.00 1.83
C VAL A 131 11.12 2.48 1.91
N GLY A 132 12.09 3.28 1.46
CA GLY A 132 13.51 2.92 1.49
C GLY A 132 13.77 1.59 0.76
N ASP A 133 14.68 0.78 1.29
CA ASP A 133 15.08 -0.50 0.68
C ASP A 133 14.13 -1.66 0.98
N SER A 134 13.02 -1.40 1.66
CA SER A 134 12.13 -2.46 2.12
C SER A 134 11.26 -3.04 1.00
N LEU A 135 11.03 -2.29 -0.09
CA LEU A 135 10.44 -2.78 -1.32
C LEU A 135 11.30 -2.35 -2.51
N PRO A 136 11.40 -3.17 -3.58
CA PRO A 136 11.97 -2.73 -4.85
C PRO A 136 11.30 -1.45 -5.35
N SER A 137 12.07 -0.54 -5.95
CA SER A 137 11.60 0.80 -6.33
C SER A 137 10.48 0.80 -7.39
N ASP A 138 10.35 -0.28 -8.14
CA ASP A 138 9.33 -0.57 -9.15
C ASP A 138 8.10 -1.29 -8.56
N ALA A 139 8.16 -1.82 -7.35
CA ALA A 139 7.07 -2.55 -6.71
C ALA A 139 5.98 -1.66 -6.09
N PHE A 140 6.11 -0.33 -6.17
CA PHE A 140 5.16 0.62 -5.60
C PHE A 140 5.18 1.96 -6.33
N ILE A 141 4.11 2.74 -6.15
CA ILE A 141 3.98 4.10 -6.69
C ILE A 141 4.04 5.08 -5.53
N ALA A 142 4.97 6.03 -5.54
CA ALA A 142 5.04 7.06 -4.53
C ALA A 142 4.39 8.36 -5.03
N ILE A 143 3.57 8.99 -4.18
CA ILE A 143 2.87 10.22 -4.54
C ILE A 143 3.86 11.38 -4.72
N ASP A 144 4.94 11.42 -3.93
CA ASP A 144 5.95 12.47 -3.98
C ASP A 144 6.88 12.43 -5.20
N ASP A 145 6.80 11.38 -6.02
CA ASP A 145 7.46 11.34 -7.34
C ASP A 145 6.79 12.30 -8.35
N TYR A 146 5.56 12.75 -8.07
CA TYR A 146 4.75 13.56 -8.97
C TYR A 146 4.60 14.98 -8.45
N LYS A 147 4.92 15.96 -9.30
CA LYS A 147 4.78 17.39 -8.95
C LYS A 147 3.32 17.80 -8.74
N GLN A 148 2.40 17.20 -9.51
CA GLN A 148 0.98 17.50 -9.43
C GLN A 148 0.17 16.21 -9.31
N THR A 149 -0.97 16.30 -8.60
CA THR A 149 -1.93 15.18 -8.48
C THR A 149 -2.42 14.70 -9.85
N SER A 150 -2.53 15.58 -10.84
CA SER A 150 -2.89 15.23 -12.22
C SER A 150 -1.88 14.28 -12.86
N ASP A 151 -0.59 14.47 -12.58
CA ASP A 151 0.48 13.68 -13.19
C ASP A 151 0.43 12.24 -12.67
N LEU A 152 0.23 12.08 -11.36
CA LEU A 152 -0.03 10.79 -10.73
C LEU A 152 -1.28 10.13 -11.31
N VAL A 153 -2.40 10.86 -11.41
CA VAL A 153 -3.65 10.31 -11.95
C VAL A 153 -3.50 9.86 -13.40
N ASN A 154 -2.79 10.62 -14.22
CA ASN A 154 -2.51 10.25 -15.61
C ASN A 154 -1.67 8.98 -15.68
N TYR A 155 -0.63 8.86 -14.84
CA TYR A 155 0.17 7.65 -14.74
C TYR A 155 -0.66 6.43 -14.34
N LEU A 156 -1.51 6.56 -13.31
CA LEU A 156 -2.41 5.48 -12.89
C LEU A 156 -3.32 5.06 -14.05
N LYS A 157 -3.92 6.01 -14.79
CA LYS A 157 -4.77 5.71 -15.95
C LYS A 157 -4.02 4.96 -17.05
N ILE A 158 -2.77 5.30 -17.33
CA ILE A 158 -1.93 4.57 -18.29
C ILE A 158 -1.81 3.11 -17.86
N LEU A 159 -1.44 2.86 -16.60
CA LEU A 159 -1.33 1.51 -16.04
C LEU A 159 -2.67 0.75 -15.99
N GLN A 160 -3.79 1.44 -15.87
CA GLN A 160 -5.11 0.79 -15.97
C GLN A 160 -5.45 0.37 -17.40
N SER A 161 -4.98 1.13 -18.40
CA SER A 161 -5.27 0.89 -19.81
C SER A 161 -4.29 -0.05 -20.50
N ASN A 162 -3.14 -0.32 -19.88
CA ASN A 162 -2.07 -1.12 -20.45
C ASN A 162 -1.60 -2.16 -19.42
N ASP A 163 -2.07 -3.39 -19.60
CA ASP A 163 -1.73 -4.52 -18.72
C ASP A 163 -0.25 -4.88 -18.77
N ASP A 164 0.42 -4.66 -19.90
CA ASP A 164 1.85 -4.96 -20.02
C ASP A 164 2.69 -3.96 -19.23
N GLU A 165 2.32 -2.67 -19.24
CA GLU A 165 2.97 -1.66 -18.37
C GLU A 165 2.67 -1.92 -16.89
N TYR A 166 1.46 -2.38 -16.55
CA TYR A 166 1.10 -2.73 -15.17
C TYR A 166 1.86 -3.96 -14.62
N LYS A 167 2.31 -4.86 -15.50
CA LYS A 167 3.04 -6.10 -15.14
C LYS A 167 4.55 -5.92 -14.91
N LYS A 168 5.12 -4.81 -15.41
CA LYS A 168 6.55 -4.50 -15.25
C LYS A 168 6.87 -4.27 -13.79
#